data_AF-A0A2D8SWI9-F1
#
_entry.id   AF-A0A2D8SWI9-F1
#
_cell.length_a   1.000
_cell.length_b   1.000
_cell.length_c   1.000
_cell.angle_alpha   90.00
_cell.angle_beta   90.00
_cell.angle_gamma   90.00
#
_symmetry.space_group_name_H-M   'P 1'
#
loop_
_entity.id
_entity.type
_entity.pdbx_description
1 polymer ?
#
loop_
_entity_poly.entity_id
_entity_poly.type
_entity_poly.pdbx_seq_one_letter_code
_entity_poly.pdbx_strand_id
1 'polypeptide(L)'
;MRVKAALIGLLMCTFSLAGCFSDEIMPEVIIEASIPDGVFVTNGQGLPVNEEPLPLKFSFSDVGQNGPEPSIGVTSSGCIFFIALEKVMRSCDYGETWEEVQGPACSPTTSDPYGWVDPITDRVFGVQMIGLETSWICWSDDDGDTWAGNPHDSGTTPINDHIKLATGPWTTSGYGIAGQFSQSVYETAVYYCYNKLAGIFCFTSLDGGATFELGGQIIGLATTNEG
;
A
#
# COMPACT_ATOMS: atom_id res chain seq x y z
N MET A 1 0.01 48.35 -38.25
CA MET A 1 0.78 47.16 -37.81
C MET A 1 1.94 47.50 -36.86
N ARG A 2 2.70 48.59 -37.06
CA ARG A 2 3.85 48.94 -36.21
C ARG A 2 3.51 49.29 -34.74
N VAL A 3 2.38 49.98 -34.49
CA VAL A 3 1.96 50.37 -33.14
C VAL A 3 1.49 49.17 -32.29
N LYS A 4 0.82 48.18 -32.91
CA LYS A 4 0.39 46.95 -32.23
C LYS A 4 1.57 46.06 -31.84
N ALA A 5 2.61 46.00 -32.68
CA ALA A 5 3.84 45.28 -32.37
C ALA A 5 4.63 45.93 -31.22
N ALA A 6 4.67 47.26 -31.15
CA ALA A 6 5.29 47.98 -30.05
C ALA A 6 4.56 47.76 -28.72
N LEU A 7 3.22 47.74 -28.74
CA LEU A 7 2.41 47.49 -27.54
C LEU A 7 2.58 46.06 -27.00
N ILE A 8 2.65 45.07 -27.89
CA ILE A 8 2.90 43.66 -27.53
C ILE A 8 4.33 43.49 -26.98
N GLY A 9 5.32 44.15 -27.59
CA GLY A 9 6.69 44.15 -27.09
C GLY A 9 6.80 44.76 -25.69
N LEU A 10 6.10 45.86 -25.42
CA LEU A 10 6.07 46.48 -24.10
C LEU A 10 5.40 45.57 -23.05
N LEU A 11 4.29 44.91 -23.40
CA LEU A 11 3.58 43.98 -22.51
C LEU A 11 4.46 42.76 -22.15
N MET A 12 5.21 42.22 -23.11
CA MET A 12 6.11 41.08 -22.90
C MET A 12 7.29 41.45 -21.99
N CYS A 13 7.77 42.69 -22.07
CA CYS A 13 8.83 43.20 -21.17
C CYS A 13 8.33 43.49 -19.75
N THR A 14 7.06 43.87 -19.55
CA THR A 14 6.52 44.11 -18.20
C THR A 14 6.21 42.82 -17.45
N PHE A 15 5.83 41.74 -18.15
CA PHE A 15 5.63 40.42 -17.53
C PHE A 15 6.92 39.81 -16.98
N SER A 16 8.08 40.11 -17.59
CA SER A 16 9.38 39.62 -17.14
C SER A 16 9.92 40.35 -15.89
N LEU A 17 9.34 41.51 -15.54
CA LEU A 17 9.72 42.28 -14.36
C LEU A 17 8.76 42.10 -13.18
N ALA A 18 7.57 41.51 -13.40
CA ALA A 18 6.59 41.28 -12.35
C ALA A 18 7.02 40.23 -11.30
N GLY A 19 8.01 39.40 -11.62
CA GLY A 19 8.58 38.39 -10.71
C GLY A 19 9.70 38.90 -9.79
N CYS A 20 10.16 40.15 -9.93
CA CYS A 20 11.30 40.68 -9.16
C CYS A 20 10.93 41.47 -7.90
N PHE A 21 9.64 41.62 -7.57
CA PHE A 21 9.17 42.39 -6.40
C PHE A 21 8.34 41.56 -5.42
N SER A 22 8.51 40.24 -5.41
CA SER A 22 8.11 39.43 -4.28
C SER A 22 9.14 39.67 -3.18
N ASP A 23 8.77 40.33 -2.08
CA ASP A 23 9.50 40.12 -0.83
C ASP A 23 9.36 38.62 -0.53
N GLU A 24 10.36 37.84 -0.94
CA GLU A 24 10.45 36.43 -0.59
C GLU A 24 10.53 36.39 0.93
N ILE A 25 9.39 36.12 1.58
CA ILE A 25 9.38 35.62 2.94
C ILE A 25 10.08 34.28 2.83
N MET A 26 11.41 34.30 3.02
CA MET A 26 12.19 33.09 3.13
C MET A 26 11.50 32.26 4.22
N PRO A 27 11.02 31.05 3.90
CA PRO A 27 10.48 30.19 4.95
C PRO A 27 11.55 30.08 6.01
N GLU A 28 11.17 30.34 7.27
CA GLU A 28 12.05 30.15 8.41
C GLU A 28 12.60 28.73 8.29
N VAL A 29 13.92 28.60 8.15
CA VAL A 29 14.55 27.29 8.01
C VAL A 29 14.28 26.57 9.32
N ILE A 30 13.33 25.63 9.30
CA ILE A 30 13.12 24.71 10.41
C ILE A 30 14.41 23.89 10.47
N ILE A 31 15.29 24.25 11.41
CA ILE A 31 16.47 23.46 11.70
C ILE A 31 15.94 22.19 12.34
N GLU A 32 15.81 21.14 11.53
CA GLU A 32 15.48 19.81 12.04
C GLU A 32 16.56 19.45 13.06
N ALA A 33 16.12 19.16 14.29
CA ALA A 33 17.04 18.80 15.34
C ALA A 33 17.86 17.60 14.87
N SER A 34 19.19 17.67 14.99
CA SER A 34 20.06 16.54 14.65
C SER A 34 19.62 15.31 15.44
N ILE A 35 19.59 14.15 14.78
CA ILE A 35 19.33 12.87 15.44
C ILE A 35 20.31 12.74 16.63
N PRO A 36 19.83 12.45 17.85
CA PRO A 36 20.70 12.32 19.01
C PRO A 36 21.72 11.20 18.79
N ASP A 37 22.99 11.45 19.14
CA ASP A 37 24.04 10.44 19.09
C ASP A 37 23.74 9.31 20.09
N GLY A 38 23.85 8.05 19.65
CA GLY A 38 23.71 6.86 20.49
C GLY A 38 22.34 6.17 20.39
N VAL A 39 21.89 5.59 21.50
CA VAL A 39 20.58 4.90 21.59
C VAL A 39 19.60 5.80 22.32
N PHE A 40 18.43 6.02 21.71
CA PHE A 40 17.35 6.80 22.29
C PHE A 40 16.04 6.02 22.20
N VAL A 41 15.13 6.26 23.15
CA VAL A 41 13.79 5.67 23.16
C VAL A 41 12.78 6.79 22.96
N THR A 42 11.77 6.54 22.14
CA THR A 42 10.67 7.49 21.90
C THR A 42 9.33 6.94 22.39
N ASN A 43 8.41 7.83 22.74
CA ASN A 43 7.01 7.46 22.92
C ASN A 43 6.29 7.33 21.56
N GLY A 44 4.99 6.99 21.58
CA GLY A 44 4.16 6.86 20.37
C GLY A 44 3.98 8.14 19.55
N GLN A 45 4.43 9.29 20.06
CA GLN A 45 4.45 10.59 19.38
C GLN A 45 5.84 10.96 18.84
N GLY A 46 6.82 10.06 18.95
CA GLY A 46 8.20 10.31 18.50
C GLY A 46 9.02 11.20 19.44
N LEU A 47 8.51 11.54 20.64
CA LEU A 47 9.24 12.36 21.60
C LEU A 47 10.17 11.50 22.47
N PRO A 48 11.37 11.98 22.83
CA PRO A 48 12.33 11.23 23.61
C PRO A 48 11.79 10.93 25.02
N VAL A 49 12.03 9.71 25.50
CA VAL A 49 11.71 9.25 26.86
C VAL A 49 12.94 8.60 27.49
N ASN A 50 13.03 8.69 28.82
CA ASN A 50 14.13 8.10 29.60
C ASN A 50 13.75 6.70 30.08
N GLU A 51 13.60 5.78 29.12
CA GLU A 51 13.29 4.37 29.35
C GLU A 51 14.43 3.50 28.82
N GLU A 52 14.58 2.29 29.37
CA GLU A 52 15.55 1.33 28.86
C GLU A 52 15.14 0.87 27.45
N PRO A 53 16.08 0.81 26.49
CA PRO A 53 15.81 0.26 25.16
C PRO A 53 15.32 -1.18 25.26
N LEU A 54 14.35 -1.52 24.40
CA LEU A 54 13.93 -2.90 24.25
C LEU A 54 15.16 -3.75 23.87
N PRO A 55 15.33 -4.97 24.43
CA PRO A 55 16.45 -5.86 24.11
C PRO A 55 16.25 -6.50 22.73
N LEU A 56 16.24 -5.69 21.68
CA LEU A 56 16.03 -6.10 20.30
C LEU A 56 17.33 -6.65 19.72
N LYS A 57 17.23 -7.79 19.04
CA LYS A 57 18.27 -8.33 18.20
C LYS A 57 17.89 -8.07 16.75
N PHE A 58 18.73 -7.34 16.02
CA PHE A 58 18.55 -7.13 14.59
C PHE A 58 19.28 -8.24 13.83
N SER A 59 18.58 -8.83 12.87
CA SER A 59 19.14 -9.82 11.95
C SER A 59 19.06 -9.26 10.54
N PHE A 60 20.11 -9.49 9.74
CA PHE A 60 20.08 -9.24 8.31
C PHE A 60 20.01 -10.60 7.59
N SER A 61 19.01 -10.77 6.74
CA SER A 61 18.80 -12.00 5.97
C SER A 61 18.75 -11.61 4.49
N ASP A 62 19.76 -12.01 3.73
CA ASP A 62 19.77 -11.84 2.27
C ASP A 62 19.06 -13.02 1.63
N VAL A 63 17.87 -12.76 1.09
CA VAL A 63 17.00 -13.78 0.48
C VAL A 63 17.32 -13.99 -1.01
N GLY A 64 18.22 -13.19 -1.58
CA GLY A 64 18.64 -13.31 -2.98
C GLY A 64 17.54 -13.03 -4.01
N GLN A 65 16.46 -12.35 -3.62
CA GLN A 65 15.37 -11.96 -4.51
C GLN A 65 15.34 -10.44 -4.70
N ASN A 66 14.91 -10.01 -5.90
CA ASN A 66 14.52 -8.62 -6.11
C ASN A 66 13.10 -8.43 -5.60
N GLY A 67 12.85 -7.34 -4.88
CA GLY A 67 11.52 -7.02 -4.36
C GLY A 67 11.25 -5.52 -4.45
N PRO A 68 10.95 -4.98 -5.65
CA PRO A 68 10.27 -3.68 -5.71
C PRO A 68 8.90 -3.81 -4.99
N GLU A 69 8.38 -2.71 -4.44
CA GLU A 69 7.09 -2.67 -3.73
C GLU A 69 7.02 -3.58 -2.46
N PRO A 70 7.81 -3.27 -1.42
CA PRO A 70 7.93 -4.15 -0.26
C PRO A 70 6.63 -4.24 0.55
N SER A 71 6.27 -5.46 0.94
CA SER A 71 5.18 -5.77 1.88
C SER A 71 5.59 -6.96 2.75
N ILE A 72 5.21 -6.94 4.03
CA ILE A 72 5.55 -7.97 5.00
C ILE A 72 4.39 -8.17 5.98
N GLY A 73 4.17 -9.40 6.40
CA GLY A 73 3.21 -9.75 7.45
C GLY A 73 3.67 -10.97 8.24
N VAL A 74 3.06 -11.19 9.39
CA VAL A 74 3.39 -12.29 10.29
C VAL A 74 2.08 -12.91 10.76
N THR A 75 1.94 -14.23 10.62
CA THR A 75 0.78 -14.98 11.12
C THR A 75 0.96 -15.28 12.61
N SER A 76 -0.13 -15.67 13.29
CA SER A 76 -0.10 -15.98 14.72
C SER A 76 0.76 -17.20 15.07
N SER A 77 1.08 -18.06 14.10
CA SER A 77 2.06 -19.16 14.26
C SER A 77 3.51 -18.67 14.35
N GLY A 78 3.75 -17.41 13.97
CA GLY A 78 5.08 -16.79 13.91
C GLY A 78 5.75 -16.92 12.54
N CYS A 79 5.08 -17.49 11.55
CA CYS A 79 5.57 -17.49 10.17
C CYS A 79 5.51 -16.07 9.58
N ILE A 80 6.61 -15.66 8.96
CA ILE A 80 6.81 -14.36 8.33
C ILE A 80 6.63 -14.52 6.83
N PHE A 81 5.86 -13.65 6.21
CA PHE A 81 5.62 -13.61 4.78
C PHE A 81 6.01 -12.26 4.20
N PHE A 82 6.72 -12.25 3.07
CA PHE A 82 6.92 -11.04 2.28
C PHE A 82 6.82 -11.35 0.78
N ILE A 83 6.60 -10.32 -0.02
CA ILE A 83 6.50 -10.45 -1.47
C ILE A 83 7.79 -9.98 -2.15
N ALA A 84 8.27 -10.79 -3.10
CA ALA A 84 9.39 -10.46 -3.97
C ALA A 84 8.98 -10.71 -5.43
N LEU A 85 8.57 -9.66 -6.13
CA LEU A 85 7.91 -9.77 -7.43
C LEU A 85 6.71 -10.72 -7.34
N GLU A 86 6.56 -11.70 -8.23
CA GLU A 86 5.48 -12.66 -8.17
C GLU A 86 5.49 -13.54 -6.92
N LYS A 87 6.66 -13.69 -6.27
CA LYS A 87 6.90 -14.72 -5.26
C LYS A 87 6.37 -14.33 -3.89
N VAL A 88 5.67 -15.27 -3.26
CA VAL A 88 5.39 -15.25 -1.82
C VAL A 88 6.52 -15.99 -1.10
N MET A 89 7.32 -15.26 -0.33
CA MET A 89 8.41 -15.80 0.47
C MET A 89 7.95 -16.05 1.90
N ARG A 90 8.27 -17.20 2.48
CA ARG A 90 7.92 -17.61 3.84
C ARG A 90 9.17 -17.93 4.67
N SER A 91 9.15 -17.56 5.94
CA SER A 91 10.07 -18.07 6.97
C SER A 91 9.29 -18.43 8.23
N CYS A 92 9.46 -19.64 8.74
CA CYS A 92 8.87 -20.09 10.01
C CYS A 92 9.93 -20.35 11.10
N ASP A 93 11.15 -19.84 10.89
CA ASP A 93 12.30 -19.95 11.79
C ASP A 93 12.86 -18.57 12.16
N TYR A 94 11.97 -17.59 12.31
CA TYR A 94 12.30 -16.21 12.71
C TYR A 94 13.23 -15.47 11.73
N GLY A 95 13.13 -15.78 10.43
CA GLY A 95 13.88 -15.13 9.35
C GLY A 95 15.26 -15.72 9.08
N GLU A 96 15.58 -16.89 9.66
CA GLU A 96 16.86 -17.58 9.43
C GLU A 96 16.92 -18.20 8.02
N THR A 97 15.85 -18.85 7.59
CA THR A 97 15.72 -19.41 6.24
C THR A 97 14.42 -18.99 5.57
N TRP A 98 14.45 -18.97 4.24
CA TRP A 98 13.35 -18.50 3.40
C TRP A 98 13.09 -19.45 2.25
N GLU A 99 11.83 -19.66 1.96
CA GLU A 99 11.37 -20.47 0.83
C GLU A 99 10.24 -19.75 0.07
N GLU A 100 10.17 -20.00 -1.23
CA GLU A 100 9.04 -19.58 -2.05
C GLU A 100 7.91 -20.60 -1.87
N VAL A 101 6.74 -20.14 -1.42
CA VAL A 101 5.60 -21.02 -1.09
C VAL A 101 4.39 -20.84 -1.98
N GLN A 102 4.45 -19.94 -2.96
CA GLN A 102 3.31 -19.69 -3.83
C GLN A 102 2.88 -20.95 -4.59
N GLY A 103 1.57 -21.17 -4.63
CA GLY A 103 0.97 -22.29 -5.37
C GLY A 103 0.62 -21.95 -6.82
N PRO A 104 0.23 -22.95 -7.64
CA PRO A 104 -0.19 -22.75 -9.03
C PRO A 104 -1.49 -21.94 -9.18
N ALA A 105 -2.21 -21.67 -8.08
CA ALA A 105 -3.37 -20.78 -8.05
C ALA A 105 -2.97 -19.29 -8.06
N CYS A 106 -1.70 -18.97 -7.83
CA CYS A 106 -1.15 -17.62 -7.90
C CYS A 106 -0.68 -17.27 -9.31
N SER A 107 -0.59 -15.97 -9.61
CA SER A 107 -0.04 -15.52 -10.89
C SER A 107 1.47 -15.77 -10.96
N PRO A 108 1.99 -16.32 -12.06
CA PRO A 108 3.42 -16.50 -12.27
C PRO A 108 4.14 -15.23 -12.73
N THR A 109 3.43 -14.11 -12.84
CA THR A 109 3.96 -12.84 -13.33
C THR A 109 3.33 -11.67 -12.62
N THR A 110 4.01 -10.52 -12.61
CA THR A 110 3.49 -9.29 -12.03
C THR A 110 3.95 -8.06 -12.77
N SER A 111 3.11 -7.03 -12.75
CA SER A 111 3.48 -5.66 -13.13
C SER A 111 3.66 -4.76 -11.90
N ASP A 112 3.04 -5.12 -10.77
CA ASP A 112 3.08 -4.43 -9.48
C ASP A 112 2.69 -5.44 -8.39
N PRO A 113 3.63 -5.89 -7.56
CA PRO A 113 3.39 -6.91 -6.54
C PRO A 113 2.94 -6.32 -5.20
N TYR A 114 2.03 -7.01 -4.52
CA TYR A 114 1.62 -6.65 -3.18
C TYR A 114 1.23 -7.88 -2.35
N GLY A 115 1.44 -7.82 -1.04
CA GLY A 115 1.08 -8.88 -0.11
C GLY A 115 0.48 -8.33 1.17
N TRP A 116 -0.32 -9.17 1.81
CA TRP A 116 -0.96 -8.85 3.07
C TRP A 116 -1.14 -10.11 3.90
N VAL A 117 -0.92 -10.02 5.21
CA VAL A 117 -1.34 -11.04 6.16
C VAL A 117 -2.43 -10.44 7.02
N ASP A 118 -3.59 -11.09 7.05
CA ASP A 118 -4.68 -10.68 7.91
C ASP A 118 -4.34 -10.98 9.38
N PRO A 119 -4.16 -9.96 10.24
CA PRO A 119 -3.72 -10.19 11.63
C PRO A 119 -4.80 -10.84 12.50
N ILE A 120 -6.03 -11.04 12.01
CA ILE A 120 -7.12 -11.66 12.75
C ILE A 120 -7.30 -13.14 12.37
N THR A 121 -7.21 -13.46 11.08
CA THR A 121 -7.54 -14.79 10.56
C THR A 121 -6.32 -15.59 10.11
N ASP A 122 -5.14 -14.97 10.10
CA ASP A 122 -3.89 -15.50 9.55
C ASP A 122 -3.91 -15.77 8.03
N ARG A 123 -4.94 -15.34 7.30
CA ARG A 123 -4.95 -15.48 5.84
C ARG A 123 -3.81 -14.68 5.23
N VAL A 124 -3.01 -15.35 4.41
CA VAL A 124 -1.95 -14.75 3.61
C VAL A 124 -2.49 -14.46 2.22
N PHE A 125 -2.29 -13.24 1.72
CA PHE A 125 -2.66 -12.83 0.37
C PHE A 125 -1.41 -12.56 -0.48
N GLY A 126 -1.38 -13.12 -1.68
CA GLY A 126 -0.50 -12.73 -2.77
C GLY A 126 -1.30 -12.03 -3.86
N VAL A 127 -0.98 -10.76 -4.12
CA VAL A 127 -1.76 -9.87 -4.99
C VAL A 127 -0.84 -9.39 -6.12
N GLN A 128 -1.20 -9.70 -7.37
CA GLN A 128 -0.38 -9.37 -8.53
C GLN A 128 -1.18 -8.55 -9.53
N MET A 129 -0.69 -7.36 -9.87
CA MET A 129 -1.27 -6.58 -10.96
C MET A 129 -0.85 -7.16 -12.32
N ILE A 130 -1.79 -7.28 -13.25
CA ILE A 130 -1.56 -7.83 -14.59
C ILE A 130 -1.83 -6.76 -15.64
N GLY A 131 -0.76 -6.21 -16.23
CA GLY A 131 -0.82 -5.38 -17.43
C GLY A 131 -1.65 -4.11 -17.30
N LEU A 132 -1.76 -3.55 -16.08
CA LEU A 132 -2.66 -2.44 -15.70
C LEU A 132 -4.16 -2.76 -15.88
N GLU A 133 -4.55 -3.95 -16.33
CA GLU A 133 -5.95 -4.24 -16.69
C GLU A 133 -6.72 -4.86 -15.53
N THR A 134 -6.10 -5.84 -14.86
CA THR A 134 -6.71 -6.63 -13.80
C THR A 134 -5.70 -6.94 -12.69
N SER A 135 -6.18 -7.61 -11.66
CA SER A 135 -5.37 -8.18 -10.60
C SER A 135 -5.69 -9.65 -10.43
N TRP A 136 -4.66 -10.41 -10.11
CA TRP A 136 -4.73 -11.81 -9.73
C TRP A 136 -4.46 -11.90 -8.23
N ILE A 137 -5.45 -12.36 -7.48
CA ILE A 137 -5.38 -12.49 -6.03
C ILE A 137 -5.39 -13.97 -5.70
N CYS A 138 -4.36 -14.43 -5.00
CA CYS A 138 -4.36 -15.75 -4.38
C CYS A 138 -4.23 -15.60 -2.86
N TRP A 139 -4.73 -16.60 -2.14
CA TRP A 139 -4.67 -16.62 -0.69
C TRP A 139 -4.44 -18.03 -0.14
N SER A 140 -3.89 -18.07 1.06
CA SER A 140 -3.66 -19.28 1.86
C SER A 140 -4.20 -19.08 3.27
N ASP A 141 -4.83 -20.11 3.81
CA ASP A 141 -5.37 -20.18 5.18
C ASP A 141 -4.57 -21.14 6.08
N ASP A 142 -3.43 -21.64 5.59
CA ASP A 142 -2.63 -22.70 6.22
C ASP A 142 -1.13 -22.39 6.13
N ASP A 143 -0.76 -21.15 6.50
CA ASP A 143 0.63 -20.66 6.51
C ASP A 143 1.35 -20.87 5.16
N GLY A 144 0.64 -20.82 4.03
CA GLY A 144 1.22 -20.93 2.69
C GLY A 144 1.36 -22.35 2.15
N ASP A 145 0.82 -23.38 2.84
CA ASP A 145 0.91 -24.77 2.39
C ASP A 145 -0.03 -25.06 1.19
N THR A 146 -1.22 -24.48 1.19
CA THR A 146 -2.17 -24.56 0.07
C THR A 146 -2.71 -23.20 -0.33
N TRP A 147 -3.05 -23.07 -1.61
CA TRP A 147 -3.47 -21.80 -2.21
C TRP A 147 -4.74 -21.95 -3.03
N ALA A 148 -5.64 -20.99 -2.85
CA ALA A 148 -6.73 -20.69 -3.77
C ALA A 148 -6.46 -19.34 -4.44
N GLY A 149 -7.12 -19.05 -5.57
CA GLY A 149 -6.93 -17.77 -6.23
C GLY A 149 -7.94 -17.49 -7.33
N ASN A 150 -8.03 -16.21 -7.68
CA ASN A 150 -8.88 -15.67 -8.71
C ASN A 150 -8.06 -14.77 -9.66
N PRO A 151 -7.96 -15.11 -10.97
CA PRO A 151 -7.20 -14.32 -11.95
C PRO A 151 -7.88 -13.01 -12.39
N HIS A 152 -9.10 -12.75 -11.93
CA HIS A 152 -9.83 -11.52 -12.25
C HIS A 152 -10.53 -10.97 -11.02
N ASP A 153 -9.79 -10.17 -10.25
CA ASP A 153 -10.30 -9.68 -8.97
C ASP A 153 -10.01 -8.18 -8.72
N SER A 154 -9.92 -7.39 -9.78
CA SER A 154 -9.70 -5.94 -9.71
C SER A 154 -10.95 -5.09 -9.54
N GLY A 155 -12.07 -5.70 -9.17
CA GLY A 155 -13.38 -5.07 -9.26
C GLY A 155 -13.78 -4.70 -10.70
N THR A 156 -14.80 -3.83 -10.83
CA THR A 156 -15.51 -3.65 -12.11
C THR A 156 -14.86 -2.65 -13.07
N THR A 157 -13.70 -2.07 -12.72
CA THR A 157 -13.14 -0.92 -13.45
C THR A 157 -11.66 -1.13 -13.81
N PRO A 158 -11.27 -1.11 -15.11
CA PRO A 158 -9.89 -1.35 -15.53
C PRO A 158 -8.98 -0.11 -15.39
N ILE A 159 -7.68 -0.30 -15.64
CA ILE A 159 -6.58 0.67 -15.46
C ILE A 159 -6.24 0.78 -13.97
N ASN A 160 -5.74 -0.33 -13.43
CA ASN A 160 -5.19 -0.43 -12.08
C ASN A 160 -3.75 0.08 -12.09
N ASP A 161 -3.37 0.76 -11.03
CA ASP A 161 -2.00 1.14 -10.74
C ASP A 161 -1.83 1.24 -9.21
N HIS A 162 -0.61 1.05 -8.70
CA HIS A 162 -0.27 1.07 -7.28
C HIS A 162 -1.28 0.35 -6.38
N ILE A 163 -1.41 -0.96 -6.58
CA ILE A 163 -2.44 -1.78 -5.93
C ILE A 163 -2.18 -1.96 -4.42
N LYS A 164 -3.24 -2.05 -3.61
CA LYS A 164 -3.18 -2.28 -2.16
C LYS A 164 -4.34 -3.16 -1.72
N LEU A 165 -4.08 -4.08 -0.79
CA LEU A 165 -5.09 -4.91 -0.13
C LEU A 165 -4.92 -4.79 1.38
N ALA A 166 -6.02 -4.68 2.10
CA ALA A 166 -5.98 -4.68 3.55
C ALA A 166 -7.22 -5.33 4.12
N THR A 167 -7.09 -5.90 5.32
CA THR A 167 -8.21 -6.42 6.08
C THR A 167 -8.48 -5.56 7.30
N GLY A 168 -9.71 -5.63 7.81
CA GLY A 168 -10.06 -4.99 9.06
C GLY A 168 -11.44 -5.40 9.56
N PRO A 169 -11.80 -5.00 10.79
CA PRO A 169 -13.13 -5.26 11.33
C PRO A 169 -14.23 -4.70 10.42
N TRP A 170 -15.37 -5.40 10.37
CA TRP A 170 -16.56 -4.88 9.70
C TRP A 170 -17.05 -3.60 10.38
N THR A 171 -17.41 -2.61 9.56
CA THR A 171 -18.01 -1.36 10.04
C THR A 171 -19.53 -1.50 10.12
N THR A 172 -20.21 -0.58 10.82
CA THR A 172 -21.67 -0.53 10.87
C THR A 172 -22.29 0.38 9.81
N SER A 173 -21.51 0.85 8.84
CA SER A 173 -21.94 1.81 7.82
C SER A 173 -21.51 1.38 6.42
N GLY A 174 -22.17 1.92 5.39
CA GLY A 174 -21.87 1.58 3.98
C GLY A 174 -22.01 0.07 3.71
N TYR A 175 -20.99 -0.51 3.08
CA TYR A 175 -20.92 -1.95 2.79
C TYR A 175 -20.77 -2.82 4.05
N GLY A 176 -20.45 -2.23 5.21
CA GLY A 176 -20.34 -2.94 6.48
C GLY A 176 -21.64 -3.56 6.98
N ILE A 177 -22.80 -3.08 6.51
CA ILE A 177 -24.11 -3.71 6.80
C ILE A 177 -24.20 -5.10 6.16
N ALA A 178 -23.69 -5.26 4.93
CA ALA A 178 -23.60 -6.57 4.29
C ALA A 178 -22.63 -7.50 5.07
N GLY A 179 -21.63 -6.89 5.70
CA GLY A 179 -20.73 -7.49 6.70
C GLY A 179 -21.40 -8.35 7.75
N GLN A 180 -22.57 -7.95 8.24
CA GLN A 180 -23.31 -8.70 9.26
C GLN A 180 -23.72 -10.11 8.81
N PHE A 181 -23.81 -10.33 7.49
CA PHE A 181 -24.14 -11.63 6.90
C PHE A 181 -22.90 -12.35 6.36
N SER A 182 -21.86 -11.63 5.92
CA SER A 182 -20.63 -12.23 5.39
C SER A 182 -19.64 -12.67 6.47
N GLN A 183 -19.78 -12.21 7.72
CA GLN A 183 -18.94 -12.66 8.84
C GLN A 183 -18.93 -14.18 9.05
N SER A 184 -20.00 -14.88 8.64
CA SER A 184 -20.03 -16.35 8.68
C SER A 184 -19.22 -17.03 7.58
N VAL A 185 -18.83 -16.27 6.55
CA VAL A 185 -17.96 -16.73 5.43
C VAL A 185 -16.52 -16.39 5.74
N TYR A 186 -16.25 -15.15 6.15
CA TYR A 186 -14.93 -14.68 6.54
C TYR A 186 -15.05 -13.54 7.56
N GLU A 187 -14.27 -13.61 8.65
CA GLU A 187 -14.49 -12.78 9.84
C GLU A 187 -14.23 -11.30 9.61
N THR A 188 -13.23 -10.95 8.80
CA THR A 188 -12.86 -9.56 8.52
C THR A 188 -13.43 -9.08 7.19
N ALA A 189 -13.54 -7.77 7.03
CA ALA A 189 -13.74 -7.14 5.73
C ALA A 189 -12.41 -7.11 4.99
N VAL A 190 -12.42 -7.51 3.71
CA VAL A 190 -11.25 -7.38 2.83
C VAL A 190 -11.48 -6.23 1.87
N TYR A 191 -10.54 -5.30 1.81
CA TYR A 191 -10.58 -4.13 0.95
C TYR A 191 -9.46 -4.22 -0.06
N TYR A 192 -9.80 -4.03 -1.33
CA TYR A 192 -8.85 -3.91 -2.42
C TYR A 192 -8.97 -2.51 -3.02
N CYS A 193 -7.86 -1.79 -3.04
CA CYS A 193 -7.78 -0.42 -3.52
C CYS A 193 -6.66 -0.28 -4.55
N TYR A 194 -6.84 0.64 -5.48
CA TYR A 194 -5.80 1.01 -6.43
C TYR A 194 -5.99 2.47 -6.84
N ASN A 195 -4.90 3.09 -7.26
CA ASN A 195 -4.98 4.40 -7.87
C ASN A 195 -5.09 4.27 -9.39
N LYS A 196 -5.48 5.37 -10.00
CA LYS A 196 -5.45 5.64 -11.42
C LYS A 196 -5.05 7.10 -11.57
N LEU A 197 -4.48 7.46 -12.73
CA LEU A 197 -4.09 8.81 -13.15
C LEU A 197 -4.84 10.01 -12.52
N ALA A 198 -6.13 9.90 -12.19
CA ALA A 198 -6.91 10.95 -11.54
C ALA A 198 -7.90 10.48 -10.45
N GLY A 199 -7.65 9.35 -9.76
CA GLY A 199 -8.53 8.92 -8.67
C GLY A 199 -8.09 7.65 -7.95
N ILE A 200 -8.69 7.40 -6.78
CA ILE A 200 -8.51 6.18 -6.00
C ILE A 200 -9.81 5.41 -6.01
N PHE A 201 -9.74 4.11 -6.29
CA PHE A 201 -10.87 3.20 -6.30
C PHE A 201 -10.67 2.16 -5.23
N CYS A 202 -11.73 1.84 -4.50
CA CYS A 202 -11.71 0.81 -3.47
C CYS A 202 -12.96 -0.05 -3.56
N PHE A 203 -12.74 -1.35 -3.39
CA PHE A 203 -13.74 -2.38 -3.42
C PHE A 203 -13.66 -3.20 -2.15
N THR A 204 -14.82 -3.66 -1.68
CA THR A 204 -14.98 -4.51 -0.50
C THR A 204 -15.38 -5.90 -0.98
N SER A 205 -14.67 -6.92 -0.51
CA SER A 205 -15.06 -8.30 -0.68
C SER A 205 -15.96 -8.75 0.47
N LEU A 206 -16.99 -9.53 0.15
CA LEU A 206 -17.89 -10.16 1.11
C LEU A 206 -17.62 -11.67 1.28
N ASP A 207 -16.58 -12.20 0.64
CA ASP A 207 -16.26 -13.63 0.60
C ASP A 207 -14.78 -13.91 0.96
N GLY A 208 -14.16 -12.99 1.68
CA GLY A 208 -12.79 -13.13 2.19
C GLY A 208 -11.70 -12.83 1.18
N GLY A 209 -12.00 -12.02 0.16
CA GLY A 209 -11.06 -11.62 -0.88
C GLY A 209 -11.03 -12.56 -2.08
N ALA A 210 -12.11 -13.32 -2.32
CA ALA A 210 -12.26 -14.13 -3.52
C ALA A 210 -12.90 -13.34 -4.67
N THR A 211 -13.78 -12.39 -4.37
CA THR A 211 -14.38 -11.45 -5.33
C THR A 211 -14.50 -10.02 -4.76
N PHE A 212 -14.27 -9.00 -5.61
CA PHE A 212 -14.39 -7.58 -5.27
C PHE A 212 -15.43 -6.81 -6.11
N GLU A 213 -16.72 -7.12 -5.98
CA GLU A 213 -17.77 -6.50 -6.80
C GLU A 213 -18.36 -5.19 -6.24
N LEU A 214 -18.14 -4.90 -4.95
CA LEU A 214 -18.80 -3.79 -4.25
C LEU A 214 -17.82 -2.65 -3.99
N GLY A 215 -17.94 -1.54 -4.71
CA GLY A 215 -16.99 -0.45 -4.58
C GLY A 215 -17.11 0.61 -5.63
N GLY A 216 -16.09 1.46 -5.70
CA GLY A 216 -16.00 2.52 -6.70
C GLY A 216 -14.96 3.56 -6.32
N GLN A 217 -15.03 4.69 -7.03
CA GLN A 217 -14.16 5.82 -6.76
C GLN A 217 -14.43 6.39 -5.36
N ILE A 218 -13.39 6.48 -4.54
CA ILE A 218 -13.48 7.22 -3.27
C ILE A 218 -13.44 8.71 -3.60
N ILE A 219 -14.37 9.47 -3.01
CA ILE A 219 -14.42 10.93 -3.10
C ILE A 219 -14.27 11.49 -1.68
N GLY A 220 -13.32 12.41 -1.49
CA GLY A 220 -13.07 13.04 -0.18
C GLY A 220 -11.58 13.23 0.11
N LEU A 221 -11.19 13.12 1.39
CA LEU A 221 -9.83 13.42 1.87
C LEU A 221 -8.72 12.71 1.06
N ALA A 222 -8.97 11.47 0.64
CA ALA A 222 -8.04 10.67 -0.17
C ALA A 222 -7.85 11.19 -1.62
N THR A 223 -8.69 12.13 -2.08
CA THR A 223 -8.63 12.73 -3.43
C THR A 223 -8.31 14.23 -3.41
N THR A 224 -8.28 14.87 -2.25
CA THR A 224 -8.14 16.34 -2.12
C THR A 224 -6.82 16.78 -1.51
N ASN A 225 -6.09 15.88 -0.86
CA ASN A 225 -4.73 16.12 -0.41
C ASN A 225 -3.84 15.19 -1.25
N GLU A 226 -3.08 15.78 -2.18
CA GLU A 226 -1.97 15.11 -2.84
C GLU A 226 -1.13 14.42 -1.75
N GLY A 227 -1.00 13.10 -1.85
CA GLY A 227 -0.23 12.29 -0.91
C GLY A 227 1.24 12.67 -0.86
#